data_AF-A0A061RFP7-F1
#
_entry.id   AF-A0A061RFP7-F1
#
_cell.length_a   1.000
_cell.length_b   1.000
_cell.length_c   1.000
_cell.angle_alpha   90.00
_cell.angle_beta   90.00
_cell.angle_gamma   90.00
#
_symmetry.space_group_name_H-M   'P 1'
#
loop_
_entity.id
_entity.type
_entity.pdbx_description
1 polymer ?
#
loop_
_entity_poly.entity_id
_entity_poly.type
_entity_poly.pdbx_seq_one_letter_code
_entity_poly.pdbx_strand_id
1 'polypeptide(L)'
;PTMIFQVSSTAVKKIHDLDVSGLRFAHKILPHGYLERPARYPDAEEWQQVMAANSRFPYPAELSNVVGVFSSFFLLGDRVQSALESAQRIASRRQLSTRLLSEVSQVISVYSAMMGFITSEIVMAAREIEVRTHRTFLIGLDPSGEGKLLVRYLKETSEELWNRYMGILRTFKLMMSKSDQETEEETVSLLRKKFEDCQEIAIDIASVCCVDYLYNIRKHTYLEHIHAIMKKRVCLEHLTDYPRFHGLRLRVLSSLAAVSPPETRQIRRKHIHRLPIRIGWLLFMAVSPIVHWYGLQRHLNNIRRTDENYAHGSTKLSSLAKKLKL
;
A
#
# COMPACT_ATOMS: atom_id res chain seq x y z
N PRO A 1 -37.60 11.66 -28.13
CA PRO A 1 -36.74 12.67 -27.47
C PRO A 1 -35.59 11.98 -26.72
N THR A 2 -34.49 11.78 -27.45
CA THR A 2 -33.29 11.10 -26.98
C THR A 2 -32.45 12.09 -26.19
N MET A 3 -32.39 11.96 -24.86
CA MET A 3 -31.46 12.74 -24.04
C MET A 3 -30.05 12.18 -24.24
N ILE A 4 -29.29 12.85 -25.10
CA ILE A 4 -27.83 12.71 -25.19
C ILE A 4 -27.27 13.34 -23.92
N PHE A 5 -26.84 12.53 -22.95
CA PHE A 5 -25.98 12.99 -21.88
C PHE A 5 -24.62 13.34 -22.48
N GLN A 6 -24.45 14.58 -22.91
CA GLN A 6 -23.12 15.19 -23.02
C GLN A 6 -22.54 15.25 -21.61
N VAL A 7 -21.77 14.22 -21.24
CA VAL A 7 -20.92 14.25 -20.06
C VAL A 7 -19.82 15.27 -20.35
N SER A 8 -20.09 16.50 -19.92
CA SER A 8 -19.18 17.62 -20.03
C SER A 8 -17.83 17.26 -19.41
N SER A 9 -16.78 17.24 -20.23
CA SER A 9 -15.38 17.00 -19.87
C SER A 9 -14.83 17.94 -18.78
N THR A 10 -15.58 19.00 -18.44
CA THR A 10 -15.27 19.94 -17.35
C THR A 10 -15.58 19.41 -15.96
N ALA A 11 -16.47 18.43 -15.79
CA ALA A 11 -16.77 17.83 -14.48
C ALA A 11 -15.62 16.95 -13.97
N VAL A 12 -14.86 16.34 -14.88
CA VAL A 12 -13.69 15.50 -14.58
C VAL A 12 -12.56 16.35 -13.97
N LYS A 13 -12.33 17.56 -14.49
CA LYS A 13 -11.26 18.46 -14.02
C LYS A 13 -11.33 18.87 -12.54
N LYS A 14 -12.51 18.91 -11.91
CA LYS A 14 -12.66 19.36 -10.51
C LYS A 14 -12.43 18.27 -9.45
N ILE A 15 -12.23 17.02 -9.84
CA ILE A 15 -12.00 15.90 -8.89
C ILE A 15 -10.50 15.69 -8.59
N HIS A 16 -9.61 16.43 -9.27
CA HIS A 16 -8.16 16.15 -9.36
C HIS A 16 -7.24 16.90 -8.38
N ASP A 17 -7.73 17.56 -7.33
CA ASP A 17 -6.85 18.21 -6.32
C ASP A 17 -6.18 17.21 -5.34
N LEU A 18 -5.86 16.01 -5.81
CA LEU A 18 -5.00 15.08 -5.10
C LEU A 18 -3.57 15.36 -5.54
N ASP A 19 -2.83 16.12 -4.73
CA ASP A 19 -1.40 16.24 -4.89
C ASP A 19 -0.73 14.89 -4.56
N VAL A 20 -0.66 14.05 -5.58
CA VAL A 20 0.05 12.77 -5.57
C VAL A 20 1.46 12.89 -6.16
N SER A 21 1.90 14.12 -6.47
CA SER A 21 3.18 14.38 -7.13
C SER A 21 4.41 13.93 -6.31
N GLY A 22 4.23 13.71 -5.00
CA GLY A 22 5.27 13.16 -4.12
C GLY A 22 5.37 11.63 -4.08
N LEU A 23 4.40 10.88 -4.63
CA LEU A 23 4.35 9.41 -4.48
C LEU A 23 4.91 8.72 -5.73
N ARG A 24 6.06 8.04 -5.62
CA ARG A 24 6.66 7.23 -6.72
C ARG A 24 5.65 6.26 -7.36
N PHE A 25 4.79 5.68 -6.54
CA PHE A 25 3.70 4.81 -6.97
C PHE A 25 2.66 5.53 -7.84
N ALA A 26 2.27 6.74 -7.48
CA ALA A 26 1.26 7.50 -8.21
C ALA A 26 1.77 7.89 -9.60
N HIS A 27 3.05 8.22 -9.74
CA HIS A 27 3.64 8.46 -11.06
C HIS A 27 3.59 7.24 -11.99
N LYS A 28 3.67 6.02 -11.45
CA LYS A 28 3.63 4.80 -12.26
C LYS A 28 2.23 4.32 -12.60
N ILE A 29 1.24 4.56 -11.74
CA ILE A 29 -0.12 4.00 -11.89
C ILE A 29 -1.18 5.07 -12.18
N LEU A 30 -0.95 6.31 -11.79
CA LEU A 30 -1.81 7.47 -12.00
C LEU A 30 -0.98 8.70 -12.46
N PRO A 31 -0.17 8.60 -13.54
CA PRO A 31 0.77 9.66 -13.93
C PRO A 31 0.10 11.03 -14.12
N HIS A 32 -1.14 11.03 -14.60
CA HIS A 32 -1.95 12.23 -14.83
C HIS A 32 -3.15 12.33 -13.87
N GLY A 33 -3.13 11.58 -12.77
CA GLY A 33 -4.23 11.51 -11.81
C GLY A 33 -5.41 10.63 -12.24
N TYR A 34 -5.28 9.86 -13.34
CA TYR A 34 -6.24 8.84 -13.78
C TYR A 34 -5.54 7.54 -14.22
N LEU A 35 -6.28 6.43 -14.27
CA LEU A 35 -5.80 5.11 -14.72
C LEU A 35 -5.76 5.08 -16.24
N GLU A 36 -4.56 5.04 -16.79
CA GLU A 36 -4.36 4.97 -18.23
C GLU A 36 -4.62 3.57 -18.76
N ARG A 37 -5.16 3.48 -19.98
CA ARG A 37 -5.34 2.21 -20.68
C ARG A 37 -3.97 1.64 -21.07
N PRO A 38 -3.58 0.46 -20.57
CA PRO A 38 -2.37 -0.18 -21.05
C PRO A 38 -2.63 -0.88 -22.39
N ALA A 39 -1.56 -1.06 -23.18
CA ALA A 39 -1.63 -1.64 -24.53
C ALA A 39 -2.31 -3.03 -24.59
N ARG A 40 -2.25 -3.79 -23.49
CA ARG A 40 -2.89 -5.12 -23.35
C ARG A 40 -4.43 -5.11 -23.31
N TYR A 41 -5.05 -3.92 -23.32
CA TYR A 41 -6.49 -3.74 -23.54
C TYR A 41 -6.71 -2.98 -24.86
N PRO A 42 -6.87 -3.68 -26.00
CA PRO A 42 -6.83 -3.05 -27.32
C PRO A 42 -8.03 -2.14 -27.59
N ASP A 43 -9.20 -2.44 -27.02
CA ASP A 43 -10.42 -1.66 -27.19
C ASP A 43 -10.44 -0.45 -26.25
N ALA A 44 -10.22 0.74 -26.83
CA ALA A 44 -10.23 2.00 -26.10
C ALA A 44 -11.63 2.43 -25.67
N GLU A 45 -12.66 2.09 -26.45
CA GLU A 45 -14.03 2.45 -26.13
C GLU A 45 -14.54 1.59 -24.97
N GLU A 46 -14.32 0.27 -25.04
CA GLU A 46 -14.65 -0.64 -23.94
C GLU A 46 -13.92 -0.24 -22.65
N TRP A 47 -12.62 0.05 -22.74
CA TRP A 47 -11.86 0.54 -21.60
C TRP A 47 -12.52 1.74 -20.94
N GLN A 48 -12.87 2.76 -21.75
CA GLN A 48 -13.47 3.97 -21.24
C GLN A 48 -14.85 3.69 -20.61
N GLN A 49 -15.69 2.87 -21.26
CA GLN A 49 -17.00 2.49 -20.74
C GLN A 49 -16.92 1.71 -19.41
N VAL A 50 -15.93 0.83 -19.28
CA VAL A 50 -15.75 -0.02 -18.09
C VAL A 50 -15.12 0.76 -16.94
N MET A 51 -14.07 1.55 -17.20
CA MET A 51 -13.26 2.19 -16.16
C MET A 51 -13.81 3.55 -15.73
N ALA A 52 -14.57 4.25 -16.59
CA ALA A 52 -15.32 5.44 -16.19
C ALA A 52 -16.56 5.06 -15.35
N ALA A 53 -17.27 6.08 -14.87
CA ALA A 53 -18.56 5.86 -14.21
C ALA A 53 -19.57 5.25 -15.19
N ASN A 54 -20.23 4.17 -14.78
CA ASN A 54 -21.23 3.45 -15.57
C ASN A 54 -22.37 2.92 -14.69
N SER A 55 -23.33 2.22 -15.29
CA SER A 55 -24.52 1.69 -14.60
C SER A 55 -24.21 0.65 -13.53
N ARG A 56 -23.06 -0.01 -13.60
CA ARG A 56 -22.63 -1.04 -12.64
C ARG A 56 -21.77 -0.45 -11.52
N PHE A 57 -21.02 0.60 -11.82
CA PHE A 57 -20.12 1.30 -10.93
C PHE A 57 -20.26 2.82 -11.15
N PRO A 58 -21.05 3.53 -10.34
CA PRO A 58 -21.41 4.94 -10.55
C PRO A 58 -20.30 5.92 -10.14
N TYR A 59 -19.03 5.52 -10.31
CA TYR A 59 -17.84 6.30 -10.02
C TYR A 59 -16.66 5.76 -10.84
N PRO A 60 -15.71 6.61 -11.24
CA PRO A 60 -14.53 6.19 -12.01
C PRO A 60 -13.58 5.31 -11.18
N ALA A 61 -12.84 4.41 -11.83
CA ALA A 61 -12.06 3.34 -11.19
C ALA A 61 -10.96 3.82 -10.22
N GLU A 62 -10.45 5.03 -10.40
CA GLU A 62 -9.42 5.69 -9.57
C GLU A 62 -9.96 6.07 -8.21
N LEU A 63 -11.26 6.35 -8.18
CA LEU A 63 -12.06 6.46 -6.98
C LEU A 63 -12.52 5.06 -6.53
N SER A 64 -11.70 4.02 -6.64
CA SER A 64 -11.99 2.74 -5.99
C SER A 64 -11.23 2.60 -4.67
N ASN A 65 -11.67 1.65 -3.84
CA ASN A 65 -10.98 1.31 -2.60
C ASN A 65 -9.62 0.67 -2.87
N VAL A 66 -9.50 -0.06 -3.98
CA VAL A 66 -8.25 -0.73 -4.37
C VAL A 66 -7.16 0.32 -4.54
N VAL A 67 -7.41 1.33 -5.38
CA VAL A 67 -6.49 2.45 -5.60
C VAL A 67 -6.19 3.18 -4.30
N GLY A 68 -7.19 3.36 -3.44
CA GLY A 68 -7.01 4.06 -2.17
C GLY A 68 -6.18 3.35 -1.12
N VAL A 69 -6.38 2.06 -1.02
CA VAL A 69 -5.63 1.20 -0.11
C VAL A 69 -4.17 1.13 -0.56
N PHE A 70 -3.91 0.98 -1.86
CA PHE A 70 -2.54 1.06 -2.38
C PHE A 70 -1.92 2.45 -2.21
N SER A 71 -2.66 3.54 -2.47
CA SER A 71 -2.17 4.90 -2.22
C SER A 71 -1.70 5.08 -0.77
N SER A 72 -2.51 4.60 0.18
CA SER A 72 -2.18 4.66 1.62
C SER A 72 -0.98 3.78 1.97
N PHE A 73 -0.92 2.59 1.37
CA PHE A 73 0.19 1.65 1.52
C PHE A 73 1.50 2.30 1.05
N PHE A 74 1.57 2.85 -0.16
CA PHE A 74 2.80 3.45 -0.68
C PHE A 74 3.21 4.75 0.05
N LEU A 75 2.24 5.58 0.44
CA LEU A 75 2.53 6.75 1.29
C LEU A 75 3.19 6.35 2.61
N LEU A 76 2.79 5.21 3.17
CA LEU A 76 3.48 4.66 4.34
C LEU A 76 4.85 4.09 3.97
N GLY A 77 4.98 3.42 2.82
CA GLY A 77 6.25 2.91 2.30
C GLY A 77 7.33 3.97 2.23
N ASP A 78 7.00 5.17 1.75
CA ASP A 78 7.93 6.31 1.70
C ASP A 78 8.41 6.73 3.09
N ARG A 79 7.53 6.66 4.10
CA ARG A 79 7.91 6.90 5.51
C ARG A 79 8.81 5.81 6.06
N VAL A 80 8.58 4.55 5.69
CA VAL A 80 9.45 3.42 6.08
C VAL A 80 10.83 3.57 5.44
N GLN A 81 10.88 3.94 4.16
CA GLN A 81 12.11 4.22 3.43
C GLN A 81 12.90 5.35 4.10
N SER A 82 12.23 6.47 4.43
CA SER A 82 12.85 7.59 5.17
C SER A 82 13.39 7.15 6.55
N ALA A 83 12.71 6.22 7.21
CA ALA A 83 13.16 5.66 8.49
C ALA A 83 14.39 4.76 8.32
N LEU A 84 14.47 3.97 7.24
CA LEU A 84 15.66 3.19 6.88
C LEU A 84 16.85 4.08 6.55
N GLU A 85 16.64 5.19 5.82
CA GLU A 85 17.69 6.19 5.56
C GLU A 85 18.19 6.85 6.84
N SER A 86 17.28 7.15 7.78
CA SER A 86 17.63 7.68 9.10
C SER A 86 18.44 6.65 9.89
N ALA A 87 18.04 5.38 9.87
CA ALA A 87 18.78 4.29 10.49
C ALA A 87 20.18 4.11 9.88
N GLN A 88 20.32 4.25 8.55
CA GLN A 88 21.62 4.19 7.88
C GLN A 88 22.53 5.33 8.31
N ARG A 89 22.01 6.57 8.40
CA ARG A 89 22.79 7.73 8.88
C ARG A 89 23.24 7.54 10.33
N ILE A 90 22.41 6.94 11.18
CA ILE A 90 22.79 6.58 12.56
C ILE A 90 23.85 5.47 12.56
N ALA A 91 23.73 4.46 11.69
CA ALA A 91 24.70 3.37 11.55
C ALA A 91 26.08 3.87 11.10
N SER A 92 26.15 4.84 10.17
CA SER A 92 27.41 5.46 9.74
C SER A 92 28.19 6.13 10.88
N ARG A 93 27.47 6.51 11.95
CA ARG A 93 28.04 7.09 13.18
C ARG A 93 28.38 6.05 14.24
N ARG A 94 28.22 4.75 13.94
CA ARG A 94 28.37 3.62 14.88
C ARG A 94 27.51 3.76 16.15
N GLN A 95 26.30 4.31 15.99
CA GLN A 95 25.37 4.63 17.09
C GLN A 95 24.06 3.83 17.01
N LEU A 96 24.07 2.71 16.27
CA LEU A 96 22.87 1.93 16.03
C LEU A 96 22.54 1.05 17.25
N SER A 97 21.55 1.45 18.04
CA SER A 97 21.11 0.66 19.20
C SER A 97 20.20 -0.51 18.81
N THR A 98 20.23 -1.59 19.60
CA THR A 98 19.29 -2.72 19.49
C THR A 98 17.83 -2.28 19.58
N ARG A 99 17.54 -1.28 20.42
CA ARG A 99 16.21 -0.66 20.51
C ARG A 99 15.80 -0.06 19.17
N LEU A 100 16.67 0.71 18.52
CA LEU A 100 16.36 1.34 17.24
C LEU A 100 16.14 0.29 16.14
N LEU A 101 16.96 -0.77 16.09
CA LEU A 101 16.77 -1.91 15.19
C LEU A 101 15.41 -2.59 15.40
N SER A 102 14.97 -2.74 16.66
CA SER A 102 13.65 -3.29 17.00
C SER A 102 12.53 -2.39 16.47
N GLU A 103 12.66 -1.06 16.59
CA GLU A 103 11.67 -0.10 16.07
C GLU A 103 11.57 -0.18 14.53
N VAL A 104 12.71 -0.27 13.83
CA VAL A 104 12.74 -0.44 12.36
C VAL A 104 12.12 -1.78 11.95
N SER A 105 12.49 -2.87 12.62
CA SER A 105 11.92 -4.19 12.38
C SER A 105 10.41 -4.21 12.60
N GLN A 106 9.90 -3.52 13.61
CA GLN A 106 8.47 -3.42 13.90
C GLN A 106 7.72 -2.69 12.78
N VAL A 107 8.29 -1.57 12.29
CA VAL A 107 7.72 -0.79 11.18
C VAL A 107 7.64 -1.64 9.91
N ILE A 108 8.71 -2.33 9.53
CA ILE A 108 8.75 -3.21 8.34
C ILE A 108 7.78 -4.38 8.48
N SER A 109 7.69 -4.98 9.68
CA SER A 109 6.75 -6.07 9.96
C SER A 109 5.31 -5.63 9.73
N VAL A 110 4.91 -4.48 10.29
CA VAL A 110 3.57 -3.94 10.10
C VAL A 110 3.32 -3.59 8.63
N TYR A 111 4.29 -2.98 7.94
CA TYR A 111 4.18 -2.66 6.51
C TYR A 111 4.00 -3.92 5.64
N SER A 112 4.84 -4.94 5.83
CA SER A 112 4.72 -6.22 5.11
C SER A 112 3.38 -6.91 5.36
N ALA A 113 2.86 -6.83 6.58
CA ALA A 113 1.53 -7.34 6.93
C ALA A 113 0.40 -6.60 6.20
N MET A 114 0.55 -5.30 5.94
CA MET A 114 -0.43 -4.58 5.13
C MET A 114 -0.50 -5.15 3.72
N MET A 115 0.66 -5.36 3.07
CA MET A 115 0.68 -5.90 1.72
C MET A 115 0.01 -7.27 1.64
N GLY A 116 0.38 -8.19 2.53
CA GLY A 116 -0.22 -9.54 2.57
C GLY A 116 -1.73 -9.51 2.83
N PHE A 117 -2.20 -8.58 3.67
CA PHE A 117 -3.64 -8.38 3.87
C PHE A 117 -4.34 -7.89 2.60
N ILE A 118 -3.79 -6.85 1.95
CA ILE A 118 -4.39 -6.25 0.75
C ILE A 118 -4.50 -7.29 -0.37
N THR A 119 -3.42 -8.02 -0.64
CA THR A 119 -3.38 -8.99 -1.74
C THR A 119 -4.25 -10.20 -1.46
N SER A 120 -4.26 -10.70 -0.22
CA SER A 120 -5.14 -11.80 0.18
C SER A 120 -6.62 -11.46 -0.02
N GLU A 121 -7.07 -10.28 0.44
CA GLU A 121 -8.46 -9.86 0.27
C GLU A 121 -8.85 -9.75 -1.21
N ILE A 122 -7.97 -9.20 -2.06
CA ILE A 122 -8.17 -9.08 -3.51
C ILE A 122 -8.21 -10.45 -4.18
N VAL A 123 -7.24 -11.32 -3.91
CA VAL A 123 -7.14 -12.68 -4.48
C VAL A 123 -8.36 -13.50 -4.10
N MET A 124 -8.75 -13.48 -2.83
CA MET A 124 -9.99 -14.12 -2.41
C MET A 124 -11.15 -13.53 -3.19
N ALA A 125 -11.24 -12.19 -3.33
CA ALA A 125 -12.38 -11.50 -3.95
C ALA A 125 -12.55 -11.92 -5.40
N ALA A 126 -11.46 -11.87 -6.15
CA ALA A 126 -11.40 -12.36 -7.52
C ALA A 126 -11.91 -13.81 -7.60
N ARG A 127 -11.37 -14.74 -6.81
CA ARG A 127 -11.76 -16.17 -6.87
C ARG A 127 -13.26 -16.41 -6.68
N GLU A 128 -13.87 -15.78 -5.69
CA GLU A 128 -15.32 -15.93 -5.46
C GLU A 128 -16.14 -15.37 -6.60
N ILE A 129 -15.70 -14.25 -7.18
CA ILE A 129 -16.36 -13.65 -8.32
C ILE A 129 -16.23 -14.56 -9.53
N GLU A 130 -15.04 -15.11 -9.79
CA GLU A 130 -14.81 -16.05 -10.89
C GLU A 130 -15.75 -17.26 -10.78
N VAL A 131 -15.87 -17.84 -9.59
CA VAL A 131 -16.78 -18.96 -9.31
C VAL A 131 -18.24 -18.58 -9.56
N ARG A 132 -18.69 -17.42 -9.06
CA ARG A 132 -20.09 -16.99 -9.19
C ARG A 132 -20.48 -16.55 -10.59
N THR A 133 -19.53 -16.00 -11.35
CA THR A 133 -19.80 -15.45 -12.69
C THR A 133 -19.43 -16.43 -13.80
N HIS A 134 -18.79 -17.56 -13.46
CA HIS A 134 -18.20 -18.49 -14.43
C HIS A 134 -17.27 -17.77 -15.43
N ARG A 135 -16.50 -16.80 -14.94
CA ARG A 135 -15.54 -16.03 -15.72
C ARG A 135 -14.18 -16.14 -15.08
N THR A 136 -13.15 -16.24 -15.90
CA THR A 136 -11.75 -16.22 -15.45
C THR A 136 -11.21 -14.81 -15.60
N PHE A 137 -10.58 -14.29 -14.55
CA PHE A 137 -9.96 -12.97 -14.58
C PHE A 137 -8.57 -13.06 -15.20
N LEU A 138 -8.32 -12.18 -16.18
CA LEU A 138 -7.08 -12.16 -16.95
C LEU A 138 -6.35 -10.82 -16.80
N ILE A 139 -5.03 -10.88 -16.91
CA ILE A 139 -4.15 -9.70 -17.05
C ILE A 139 -4.08 -9.34 -18.52
N GLY A 140 -5.05 -8.57 -19.01
CA GLY A 140 -5.21 -8.20 -20.42
C GLY A 140 -5.02 -9.37 -21.41
N LEU A 141 -4.66 -9.03 -22.64
CA LEU A 141 -4.18 -9.95 -23.66
C LEU A 141 -2.67 -9.74 -23.84
N ASP A 142 -1.89 -10.83 -23.86
CA ASP A 142 -0.50 -10.73 -24.30
C ASP A 142 -0.41 -10.50 -25.83
N PRO A 143 0.77 -10.17 -26.38
CA PRO A 143 0.95 -9.99 -27.83
C PRO A 143 0.63 -11.25 -28.66
N SER A 144 0.63 -12.44 -28.04
CA SER A 144 0.24 -13.73 -28.64
C SER A 144 -1.26 -14.02 -28.55
N GLY A 145 -2.05 -13.20 -27.85
CA GLY A 145 -3.48 -13.38 -27.63
C GLY A 145 -3.84 -14.24 -26.41
N GLU A 146 -2.87 -14.70 -25.62
CA GLU A 146 -3.10 -15.46 -24.38
C GLU A 146 -3.05 -14.54 -23.14
N GLY A 147 -4.08 -14.58 -22.31
CA GLY A 147 -4.12 -13.79 -21.07
C GLY A 147 -3.47 -14.56 -19.91
N LYS A 148 -2.61 -13.91 -19.12
CA LYS A 148 -2.14 -14.48 -17.86
C LYS A 148 -3.28 -14.51 -16.83
N LEU A 149 -3.43 -15.63 -16.12
CA LEU A 149 -4.43 -15.76 -15.05
C LEU A 149 -4.12 -14.80 -13.90
N LEU A 150 -5.04 -13.86 -13.64
CA LEU A 150 -4.85 -12.79 -12.65
C LEU A 150 -4.65 -13.34 -11.25
N VAL A 151 -5.51 -14.27 -10.83
CA VAL A 151 -5.47 -14.88 -9.49
C VAL A 151 -4.17 -15.64 -9.25
N ARG A 152 -3.68 -16.36 -10.28
CA ARG A 152 -2.44 -17.14 -10.19
C ARG A 152 -1.24 -16.21 -10.06
N TYR A 153 -1.14 -15.22 -10.94
CA TYR A 153 -0.07 -14.21 -10.91
C TYR A 153 -0.02 -13.50 -9.56
N LEU A 154 -1.14 -12.95 -9.10
CA LEU A 154 -1.18 -12.23 -7.82
C LEU A 154 -0.76 -13.10 -6.64
N LYS A 155 -1.11 -14.39 -6.63
CA LYS A 155 -0.68 -15.32 -5.59
C LYS A 155 0.84 -15.51 -5.62
N GLU A 156 1.39 -15.90 -6.78
CA GLU A 156 2.83 -16.18 -6.95
C GLU A 156 3.68 -14.95 -6.62
N THR A 157 3.34 -13.77 -7.15
CA THR A 157 4.09 -12.53 -6.91
C THR A 157 3.95 -12.05 -5.45
N SER A 158 2.80 -12.27 -4.82
CA SER A 158 2.63 -11.93 -3.40
C SER A 158 3.45 -12.82 -2.47
N GLU A 159 3.54 -14.12 -2.78
CA GLU A 159 4.38 -15.07 -2.04
C GLU A 159 5.86 -14.73 -2.18
N GLU A 160 6.31 -14.38 -3.39
CA GLU A 160 7.67 -13.90 -3.64
C GLU A 160 7.99 -12.66 -2.79
N LEU A 161 7.11 -11.64 -2.86
CA LEU A 161 7.27 -10.41 -2.10
C LEU A 161 7.30 -10.66 -0.58
N TRP A 162 6.43 -11.53 -0.09
CA TRP A 162 6.41 -11.94 1.31
C TRP A 162 7.74 -12.58 1.73
N ASN A 163 8.28 -13.49 0.92
CA ASN A 163 9.56 -14.14 1.18
C ASN A 163 10.72 -13.14 1.28
N ARG A 164 10.73 -12.11 0.42
CA ARG A 164 11.71 -11.03 0.46
C ARG A 164 11.59 -10.19 1.74
N TYR A 165 10.38 -9.80 2.14
CA TYR A 165 10.16 -9.11 3.43
C TYR A 165 10.61 -9.95 4.63
N MET A 166 10.29 -11.24 4.64
CA MET A 166 10.75 -12.14 5.71
C MET A 166 12.27 -12.31 5.70
N GLY A 167 12.92 -12.19 4.54
CA GLY A 167 14.38 -12.11 4.43
C GLY A 167 14.95 -10.88 5.14
N ILE A 168 14.38 -9.70 4.89
CA ILE A 168 14.76 -8.43 5.55
C ILE A 168 14.61 -8.55 7.07
N LEU A 169 13.46 -9.03 7.55
CA LEU A 169 13.20 -9.18 8.99
C LEU A 169 14.15 -10.19 9.67
N ARG A 170 14.54 -11.26 8.97
CA ARG A 170 15.55 -12.21 9.46
C ARG A 170 16.91 -11.54 9.61
N THR A 171 17.32 -10.70 8.66
CA THR A 171 18.58 -9.95 8.78
C THR A 171 18.55 -9.01 9.98
N PHE A 172 17.46 -8.28 10.23
CA PHE A 172 17.33 -7.44 11.44
C PHE A 172 17.46 -8.26 12.73
N LYS A 173 16.85 -9.45 12.81
CA LYS A 173 17.01 -10.34 13.97
C LYS A 173 18.45 -10.78 14.19
N LEU A 174 19.18 -11.09 13.12
CA LEU A 174 20.59 -11.45 13.21
C LEU A 174 21.44 -10.27 13.68
N MET A 175 21.20 -9.06 13.18
CA MET A 175 21.90 -7.85 13.64
C MET A 175 21.67 -7.57 15.12
N MET A 176 20.44 -7.74 15.62
CA MET A 176 20.16 -7.57 17.05
C MET A 176 20.89 -8.58 17.94
N SER A 177 21.34 -9.71 17.39
CA SER A 177 22.03 -10.79 18.11
C SER A 177 23.55 -10.74 18.05
N LYS A 178 24.14 -9.99 17.11
CA LYS A 178 25.60 -9.88 16.92
C LYS A 178 26.01 -8.42 17.15
N SER A 179 26.59 -8.12 18.32
CA SER A 179 26.96 -6.77 18.74
C SER A 179 28.29 -6.25 18.19
N ASP A 180 29.07 -7.08 17.49
CA ASP A 180 30.44 -6.73 17.15
C ASP A 180 30.52 -6.02 15.80
N GLN A 181 30.99 -4.79 15.93
CA GLN A 181 30.98 -3.69 14.98
C GLN A 181 32.00 -3.91 13.87
N GLU A 182 31.57 -3.76 12.61
CA GLU A 182 32.34 -3.18 11.50
C GLU A 182 31.52 -3.11 10.20
N THR A 183 30.39 -3.82 10.10
CA THR A 183 29.55 -3.89 8.88
C THR A 183 28.15 -3.29 9.03
N GLU A 184 27.86 -2.51 10.09
CA GLU A 184 26.51 -2.01 10.37
C GLU A 184 25.96 -1.12 9.24
N GLU A 185 26.74 -0.15 8.77
CA GLU A 185 26.32 0.76 7.71
C GLU A 185 26.06 0.02 6.39
N GLU A 186 26.99 -0.84 5.97
CA GLU A 186 26.86 -1.66 4.76
C GLU A 186 25.63 -2.58 4.84
N THR A 187 25.40 -3.17 6.00
CA THR A 187 24.25 -4.04 6.24
C THR A 187 22.93 -3.26 6.17
N VAL A 188 22.84 -2.09 6.81
CA VAL A 188 21.63 -1.25 6.74
C VAL A 188 21.41 -0.72 5.33
N SER A 189 22.47 -0.34 4.62
CA SER A 189 22.41 0.07 3.20
C SER A 189 21.87 -1.05 2.31
N LEU A 190 22.34 -2.29 2.51
CA LEU A 190 21.81 -3.47 1.81
C LEU A 190 20.34 -3.73 2.15
N LEU A 191 19.93 -3.55 3.41
CA LEU A 191 18.53 -3.70 3.83
C LEU A 191 17.62 -2.65 3.20
N ARG A 192 18.10 -1.41 3.10
CA ARG A 192 17.41 -0.33 2.40
C ARG A 192 17.19 -0.70 0.93
N LYS A 193 18.25 -1.12 0.23
CA LYS A 193 18.14 -1.58 -1.16
C LYS A 193 17.16 -2.75 -1.32
N LYS A 194 17.21 -3.75 -0.44
CA LYS A 194 16.25 -4.87 -0.45
C LYS A 194 14.81 -4.41 -0.23
N PHE A 195 14.60 -3.39 0.61
CA PHE A 195 13.29 -2.81 0.81
C PHE A 195 12.80 -2.05 -0.43
N GLU A 196 13.67 -1.29 -1.09
CA GLU A 196 13.38 -0.64 -2.38
C GLU A 196 12.97 -1.69 -3.43
N ASP A 197 13.71 -2.80 -3.55
CA ASP A 197 13.36 -3.91 -4.45
C ASP A 197 11.97 -4.50 -4.14
N CYS A 198 11.61 -4.62 -2.85
CA CYS A 198 10.28 -5.04 -2.44
C CYS A 198 9.20 -4.03 -2.85
N GLN A 199 9.49 -2.73 -2.80
CA GLN A 199 8.54 -1.70 -3.24
C GLN A 199 8.27 -1.78 -4.73
N GLU A 200 9.27 -2.07 -5.56
CA GLU A 200 9.10 -2.25 -7.01
C GLU A 200 8.15 -3.41 -7.32
N ILE A 201 8.33 -4.57 -6.68
CA ILE A 201 7.40 -5.72 -6.83
C ILE A 201 5.99 -5.35 -6.33
N ALA A 202 5.90 -4.61 -5.23
CA ALA A 202 4.61 -4.15 -4.73
C ALA A 202 3.90 -3.23 -5.72
N ILE A 203 4.64 -2.39 -6.45
CA ILE A 203 4.10 -1.53 -7.52
C ILE A 203 3.51 -2.39 -8.64
N ASP A 204 4.19 -3.45 -9.06
CA ASP A 204 3.68 -4.35 -10.10
C ASP A 204 2.38 -5.03 -9.67
N ILE A 205 2.32 -5.53 -8.44
CA ILE A 205 1.09 -6.09 -7.87
C ILE A 205 -0.02 -5.04 -7.84
N ALA A 206 0.30 -3.83 -7.40
CA ALA A 206 -0.68 -2.77 -7.31
C ALA A 206 -1.17 -2.29 -8.69
N SER A 207 -0.31 -2.30 -9.71
CA SER A 207 -0.66 -2.03 -11.10
C SER A 207 -1.67 -3.04 -11.60
N VAL A 208 -1.40 -4.34 -11.43
CA VAL A 208 -2.35 -5.41 -11.81
C VAL A 208 -3.67 -5.32 -11.04
N CYS A 209 -3.62 -4.96 -9.76
CA CYS A 209 -4.83 -4.78 -8.97
C CYS A 209 -5.65 -3.54 -9.40
N CYS A 210 -5.00 -2.42 -9.68
CA CYS A 210 -5.68 -1.17 -10.04
C CYS A 210 -6.15 -1.16 -11.49
N VAL A 211 -5.47 -1.88 -12.37
CA VAL A 211 -5.83 -1.98 -13.79
C VAL A 211 -6.69 -3.22 -14.01
N ASP A 212 -6.07 -4.40 -14.01
CA ASP A 212 -6.68 -5.62 -14.53
C ASP A 212 -7.79 -6.14 -13.62
N TYR A 213 -7.57 -6.16 -12.30
CA TYR A 213 -8.60 -6.60 -11.36
C TYR A 213 -9.82 -5.67 -11.37
N LEU A 214 -9.61 -4.35 -11.36
CA LEU A 214 -10.73 -3.40 -11.46
C LEU A 214 -11.46 -3.53 -12.79
N TYR A 215 -10.74 -3.68 -13.89
CA TYR A 215 -11.34 -3.88 -15.21
C TYR A 215 -12.25 -5.10 -15.22
N ASN A 216 -11.73 -6.27 -14.82
CA ASN A 216 -12.47 -7.52 -14.80
C ASN A 216 -13.71 -7.43 -13.88
N ILE A 217 -13.56 -6.87 -12.69
CA ILE A 217 -14.68 -6.66 -11.76
C ILE A 217 -15.74 -5.77 -12.39
N ARG A 218 -15.36 -4.63 -12.93
CA ARG A 218 -16.31 -3.65 -13.46
C ARG A 218 -17.01 -4.15 -14.72
N LYS A 219 -16.29 -4.92 -15.55
CA LYS A 219 -16.81 -5.55 -16.76
C LYS A 219 -17.74 -6.74 -16.50
N HIS A 220 -17.63 -7.43 -15.36
CA HIS A 220 -18.35 -8.69 -15.13
C HIS A 220 -19.27 -8.70 -13.92
N THR A 221 -19.25 -7.67 -13.08
CA THR A 221 -20.06 -7.63 -11.86
C THR A 221 -20.75 -6.30 -11.64
N TYR A 222 -21.63 -6.28 -10.64
CA TYR A 222 -22.25 -5.07 -10.11
C TYR A 222 -21.66 -4.78 -8.73
N LEU A 223 -21.64 -3.49 -8.38
CA LEU A 223 -21.14 -3.00 -7.11
C LEU A 223 -21.76 -3.74 -5.90
N GLU A 224 -23.06 -3.99 -5.95
CA GLU A 224 -23.85 -4.69 -4.93
C GLU A 224 -23.39 -6.15 -4.73
N HIS A 225 -22.92 -6.81 -5.79
CA HIS A 225 -22.40 -8.17 -5.69
C HIS A 225 -21.05 -8.20 -4.98
N ILE A 226 -20.16 -7.27 -5.32
CA ILE A 226 -18.87 -7.10 -4.65
C ILE A 226 -19.08 -6.81 -3.16
N HIS A 227 -20.03 -5.93 -2.86
CA HIS A 227 -20.44 -5.65 -1.49
C HIS A 227 -20.86 -6.90 -0.71
N ALA A 228 -21.74 -7.71 -1.29
CA ALA A 228 -22.25 -8.91 -0.64
C ALA A 228 -21.11 -9.91 -0.37
N ILE A 229 -20.16 -10.05 -1.29
CA ILE A 229 -18.97 -10.89 -1.12
C ILE A 229 -18.10 -10.38 0.03
N MET A 230 -17.77 -9.08 0.02
CA MET A 230 -16.90 -8.51 1.04
C MET A 230 -17.52 -8.55 2.44
N LYS A 231 -18.83 -8.29 2.56
CA LYS A 231 -19.54 -8.36 3.84
C LYS A 231 -19.53 -9.78 4.42
N LYS A 232 -19.80 -10.80 3.59
CA LYS A 232 -19.82 -12.21 4.03
C LYS A 232 -18.46 -12.67 4.56
N ARG A 233 -17.37 -12.26 3.92
CA ARG A 233 -16.02 -12.69 4.35
C ARG A 233 -15.55 -12.09 5.65
N VAL A 234 -16.06 -10.93 5.99
CA VAL A 234 -15.77 -10.35 7.30
C VAL A 234 -16.52 -11.04 8.40
N CYS A 235 -17.61 -11.73 8.08
CA CYS A 235 -18.27 -12.66 8.98
C CYS A 235 -17.57 -14.03 9.08
N LEU A 236 -16.61 -14.35 8.22
CA LEU A 236 -15.77 -15.54 8.35
C LEU A 236 -14.63 -15.22 9.33
N GLU A 237 -14.90 -15.47 10.61
CA GLU A 237 -13.83 -15.84 11.53
C GLU A 237 -13.11 -17.05 10.92
N HIS A 238 -11.78 -17.11 11.08
CA HIS A 238 -10.86 -18.13 10.56
C HIS A 238 -10.16 -17.73 9.23
N LEU A 239 -9.35 -16.66 9.30
CA LEU A 239 -8.21 -16.48 8.39
C LEU A 239 -7.10 -17.44 8.85
N THR A 240 -7.24 -18.73 8.52
CA THR A 240 -6.32 -19.82 8.92
C THR A 240 -5.01 -19.81 8.15
N ASP A 241 -4.95 -19.14 7.01
CA ASP A 241 -3.88 -19.37 6.02
C ASP A 241 -2.67 -18.45 6.20
N TYR A 242 -2.69 -17.54 7.18
CA TYR A 242 -1.55 -16.72 7.56
C TYR A 242 -1.35 -16.76 9.09
N PRO A 243 -0.24 -17.33 9.60
CA PRO A 243 -0.10 -17.61 11.03
C PRO A 243 0.03 -16.31 11.84
N ARG A 244 -0.78 -16.15 12.90
CA ARG A 244 -0.66 -15.18 14.02
C ARG A 244 -1.09 -13.71 13.79
N PHE A 245 -2.07 -13.40 12.93
CA PHE A 245 -2.47 -12.00 12.63
C PHE A 245 -3.66 -11.42 13.43
N HIS A 246 -4.22 -12.11 14.43
CA HIS A 246 -5.47 -11.69 15.07
C HIS A 246 -5.46 -10.32 15.80
N GLY A 247 -4.29 -9.75 16.11
CA GLY A 247 -4.15 -8.34 16.57
C GLY A 247 -3.59 -7.36 15.52
N LEU A 248 -3.01 -7.88 14.43
CA LEU A 248 -2.40 -7.08 13.36
C LEU A 248 -3.45 -6.56 12.38
N ARG A 249 -4.54 -7.29 12.12
CA ARG A 249 -5.59 -6.84 11.19
C ARG A 249 -6.15 -5.46 11.55
N LEU A 250 -6.52 -5.25 12.82
CA LEU A 250 -7.00 -3.94 13.27
C LEU A 250 -5.93 -2.86 13.09
N ARG A 251 -4.66 -3.16 13.39
CA ARG A 251 -3.53 -2.23 13.22
C ARG A 251 -3.28 -1.89 11.75
N VAL A 252 -3.33 -2.87 10.86
CA VAL A 252 -3.21 -2.74 9.40
C VAL A 252 -4.33 -1.85 8.87
N LEU A 253 -5.58 -2.22 9.14
CA LEU A 253 -6.74 -1.48 8.68
C LEU A 253 -6.75 -0.04 9.22
N SER A 254 -6.45 0.13 10.51
CA SER A 254 -6.38 1.44 11.15
C SER A 254 -5.29 2.31 10.54
N SER A 255 -4.13 1.73 10.22
CA SER A 255 -3.03 2.47 9.59
C SER A 255 -3.34 2.85 8.15
N LEU A 256 -3.91 1.95 7.35
CA LEU A 256 -4.37 2.26 5.99
C LEU A 256 -5.42 3.39 6.01
N ALA A 257 -6.37 3.33 6.94
CA ALA A 257 -7.40 4.36 7.10
C ALA A 257 -6.83 5.70 7.60
N ALA A 258 -5.90 5.68 8.56
CA ALA A 258 -5.30 6.87 9.16
C ALA A 258 -4.34 7.62 8.22
N VAL A 259 -3.75 6.91 7.26
CA VAL A 259 -2.77 7.47 6.30
C VAL A 259 -3.42 7.99 5.01
N SER A 260 -4.62 7.50 4.64
CA SER A 260 -5.35 7.96 3.44
C SER A 260 -5.46 9.50 3.37
N PRO A 261 -5.27 10.19 2.23
CA PRO A 261 -5.44 11.65 2.18
C PRO A 261 -6.90 12.08 2.47
N PRO A 262 -7.15 13.16 3.24
CA PRO A 262 -8.50 13.61 3.63
C PRO A 262 -9.46 13.83 2.45
N GLU A 263 -8.95 14.40 1.35
CA GLU A 263 -9.68 14.74 0.13
C GLU A 263 -10.21 13.46 -0.52
N THR A 264 -9.34 12.46 -0.68
CA THR A 264 -9.78 11.12 -1.08
C THR A 264 -10.79 10.57 -0.10
N ARG A 265 -10.55 10.61 1.22
CA ARG A 265 -11.48 10.00 2.20
C ARG A 265 -12.91 10.49 2.03
N GLN A 266 -13.13 11.77 1.78
CA GLN A 266 -14.48 12.31 1.65
C GLN A 266 -15.20 11.82 0.38
N ILE A 267 -14.51 11.86 -0.77
CA ILE A 267 -15.03 11.36 -2.04
C ILE A 267 -15.27 9.86 -1.95
N ARG A 268 -14.30 9.14 -1.38
CA ARG A 268 -14.33 7.70 -1.14
C ARG A 268 -15.47 7.30 -0.21
N ARG A 269 -15.77 8.08 0.83
CA ARG A 269 -16.89 7.82 1.75
C ARG A 269 -18.26 7.90 1.07
N LYS A 270 -18.41 8.76 0.05
CA LYS A 270 -19.69 8.98 -0.64
C LYS A 270 -20.00 7.86 -1.64
N HIS A 271 -18.99 7.35 -2.32
CA HIS A 271 -19.18 6.46 -3.46
C HIS A 271 -18.52 5.08 -3.31
N ILE A 272 -17.69 4.89 -2.28
CA ILE A 272 -16.88 3.69 -2.10
C ILE A 272 -17.10 3.08 -0.73
N HIS A 273 -16.97 1.76 -0.71
CA HIS A 273 -17.42 0.93 0.38
C HIS A 273 -16.56 1.12 1.61
N ARG A 274 -17.20 0.98 2.76
CA ARG A 274 -16.49 0.90 4.02
C ARG A 274 -15.68 -0.40 4.01
N LEU A 275 -14.41 -0.32 4.41
CA LEU A 275 -13.61 -1.53 4.65
C LEU A 275 -14.42 -2.45 5.56
N PRO A 276 -14.41 -3.77 5.30
CA PRO A 276 -15.33 -4.63 5.98
C PRO A 276 -14.78 -4.87 7.39
N ILE A 277 -15.37 -4.18 8.35
CA ILE A 277 -14.96 -4.18 9.76
C ILE A 277 -16.22 -4.41 10.57
N ARG A 278 -16.16 -5.37 11.51
CA ARG A 278 -17.30 -5.74 12.38
C ARG A 278 -17.68 -4.65 13.40
N ILE A 279 -16.85 -3.62 13.51
CA ILE A 279 -17.07 -2.44 14.35
C ILE A 279 -17.78 -1.39 13.49
N GLY A 280 -18.74 -0.68 14.08
CA GLY A 280 -19.39 0.46 13.43
C GLY A 280 -18.34 1.43 12.85
N TRP A 281 -18.50 1.80 11.59
CA TRP A 281 -17.49 2.58 10.84
C TRP A 281 -17.06 3.86 11.55
N LEU A 282 -17.99 4.56 12.20
CA LEU A 282 -17.70 5.76 12.98
C LEU A 282 -16.74 5.46 14.14
N LEU A 283 -17.02 4.39 14.89
CA LEU A 283 -16.17 3.96 15.99
C LEU A 283 -14.80 3.48 15.49
N PHE A 284 -14.76 2.74 14.38
CA PHE A 284 -13.50 2.36 13.75
C PHE A 284 -12.68 3.58 13.34
N MET A 285 -13.28 4.57 12.68
CA MET A 285 -12.59 5.79 12.26
C MET A 285 -12.13 6.62 13.46
N ALA A 286 -12.85 6.62 14.58
CA ALA A 286 -12.47 7.31 15.80
C ALA A 286 -11.26 6.68 16.48
N VAL A 287 -11.18 5.34 16.52
CA VAL A 287 -10.09 4.60 17.18
C VAL A 287 -8.87 4.42 16.27
N SER A 288 -9.05 4.48 14.95
CA SER A 288 -7.98 4.27 13.95
C SER A 288 -6.73 5.15 14.16
N PRO A 289 -6.83 6.48 14.40
CA PRO A 289 -5.67 7.33 14.66
C PRO A 289 -4.87 6.87 15.88
N ILE A 290 -5.56 6.44 16.94
CA ILE A 290 -4.94 5.98 18.19
C ILE A 290 -4.18 4.67 17.92
N VAL A 291 -4.84 3.70 17.28
CA VAL A 291 -4.21 2.41 16.95
C VAL A 291 -3.02 2.58 16.01
N HIS A 292 -3.16 3.45 15.00
CA HIS A 292 -2.06 3.80 14.09
C HIS A 292 -0.89 4.45 14.84
N TRP A 293 -1.19 5.34 15.78
CA TRP A 293 -0.17 6.00 16.59
C TRP A 293 0.67 5.00 17.38
N TYR A 294 0.01 4.16 18.18
CA TYR A 294 0.68 3.16 19.01
C TYR A 294 1.35 2.05 18.20
N GLY A 295 0.74 1.64 17.10
CA GLY A 295 1.21 0.50 16.30
C GLY A 295 2.31 0.82 15.31
N LEU A 296 2.49 2.09 14.93
CA LEU A 296 3.37 2.46 13.82
C LEU A 296 3.97 3.86 13.91
N GLN A 297 3.16 4.91 14.06
CA GLN A 297 3.67 6.30 13.98
C GLN A 297 4.65 6.63 15.09
N ARG A 298 4.43 6.10 16.31
CA ARG A 298 5.37 6.25 17.42
C ARG A 298 6.76 5.71 17.05
N HIS A 299 6.83 4.55 16.40
CA HIS A 299 8.10 3.93 16.02
C HIS A 299 8.84 4.75 14.96
N LEU A 300 8.12 5.19 13.92
CA LEU A 300 8.66 6.10 12.91
C LEU A 300 9.19 7.41 13.52
N ASN A 301 8.44 8.01 14.43
CA ASN A 301 8.84 9.24 15.11
C ASN A 301 10.07 9.05 16.01
N ASN A 302 10.18 7.90 16.70
CA ASN A 302 11.34 7.59 17.52
C ASN A 302 12.61 7.53 16.66
N ILE A 303 12.56 6.81 15.53
CA ILE A 303 13.70 6.69 14.60
C ILE A 303 14.16 8.06 14.13
N ARG A 304 13.21 8.90 13.70
CA ARG A 304 13.52 10.26 13.19
C ARG A 304 14.11 11.17 14.27
N ARG A 305 13.51 11.20 15.47
CA ARG A 305 14.00 12.01 16.59
C ARG A 305 15.40 11.60 17.02
N THR A 306 15.70 10.31 17.02
CA THR A 306 17.04 9.82 17.34
C THR A 306 18.08 10.37 16.36
N ASP A 307 17.80 10.33 15.06
CA ASP A 307 18.71 10.91 14.05
C ASP A 307 18.86 12.43 14.21
N GLU A 308 17.76 13.17 14.38
CA GLU A 308 17.76 14.62 14.60
C GLU A 308 18.61 15.01 15.82
N ASN A 309 18.50 14.28 16.92
CA ASN A 309 19.28 14.52 18.14
C ASN A 309 20.79 14.32 17.91
N TYR A 310 21.17 13.29 17.16
CA TYR A 310 22.58 13.05 16.82
C TYR A 310 23.14 14.13 15.89
N ALA A 311 22.34 14.62 14.94
CA ALA A 311 22.74 15.72 14.07
C ALA A 311 22.96 17.03 14.86
N HIS A 312 22.07 17.36 15.79
CA HIS A 312 22.20 18.57 16.63
C HIS A 312 23.36 18.49 17.63
N GLY A 313 23.59 17.31 18.23
CA GLY A 313 24.73 17.07 19.14
C GLY A 313 26.08 17.25 18.43
N SER A 314 26.21 16.68 17.22
CA SER A 314 27.40 16.85 16.38
C SER A 314 27.65 18.31 15.99
N THR A 315 26.59 19.04 15.63
CA THR A 315 26.69 20.46 15.25
C THR A 315 27.13 21.34 16.43
N LYS A 316 26.57 21.13 17.63
CA LYS A 316 26.98 21.85 18.84
C LYS A 316 28.44 21.57 19.20
N LEU A 317 28.88 20.31 19.15
CA LEU A 317 30.29 19.94 19.41
C LEU A 317 31.25 20.57 18.41
N SER A 318 30.91 20.59 17.12
CA SER A 318 31.72 21.26 16.09
C SER A 318 31.81 22.78 16.31
N SER A 319 30.72 23.42 16.76
CA SER A 319 30.69 24.85 17.05
C SER A 319 31.47 25.22 18.31
N LEU A 320 31.47 24.33 19.32
CA LEU A 320 32.27 24.45 20.53
C LEU A 320 33.76 24.25 20.25
N ALA A 321 34.12 23.24 19.45
CA ALA A 321 35.50 23.01 19.00
C ALA A 321 36.05 24.22 18.23
N LYS A 322 35.28 24.78 17.28
CA LYS A 322 35.65 26.02 16.57
C LYS A 322 35.80 27.23 17.48
N LYS A 323 34.98 27.34 18.54
CA LYS A 323 35.09 28.43 19.53
C LYS A 323 36.27 28.28 20.47
N LEU A 324 36.72 27.05 20.73
CA LEU A 324 37.82 26.76 21.64
C LEU A 324 39.21 26.87 21.00
N LYS A 325 39.32 27.21 19.70
CA LYS A 325 40.59 27.24 18.94
C LYS A 325 41.47 26.01 19.23
N LEU A 326 40.88 24.84 18.99
CA LEU A 326 41.63 23.66 18.53
C LEU A 326 41.61 23.65 16.99
#